data_AF-A0A9W9SVE1-F1
#
_entry.id   AF-A0A9W9SVE1-F1
#
_cell.length_a   1.000
_cell.length_b   1.000
_cell.length_c   1.000
_cell.angle_alpha   90.00
_cell.angle_beta   90.00
_cell.angle_gamma   90.00
#
_symmetry.space_group_name_H-M   'P 1'
#
loop_
_entity.id
_entity.type
_entity.pdbx_description
1 polymer ?
#
loop_
_entity_poly.entity_id
_entity_poly.type
_entity_poly.pdbx_seq_one_letter_code
_entity_poly.pdbx_strand_id
1 'polypeptide(L)'
;MGQKASVPQPGAQIQVIGAGLPRTGTSSFSQALEILLNGPVYHCGTQISIGPPTEIKSWMPILQNWLKKDDSTSREKMLTLLRHRLAGYVAITDSPGSELVPELMELYPDAKVVCTTRDPILWEKSMLHVQSLTGVWFARAVLLPLDGLRHFIPYGYLLAALWERLYGGVAGQHGRETYVSHVAWLKEVVPEDRLVFFDVKDGWGPLCEALGVEAPVGVPFPRINDSEAIERSVNHHFRRGLTRWACIFAGIGVGVAAFRMWR
;
A
#
# COMPACT_ATOMS: atom_id res chain seq x y z
N MET A 1 -1.14 -11.59 0.13
CA MET A 1 -1.49 -10.67 -0.99
C MET A 1 -1.64 -11.47 -2.26
N GLY A 2 -2.54 -11.07 -3.17
CA GLY A 2 -2.87 -11.84 -4.39
C GLY A 2 -1.87 -11.68 -5.54
N GLN A 3 -0.78 -10.93 -5.31
CA GLN A 3 0.30 -10.64 -6.24
C GLN A 3 1.65 -10.81 -5.52
N LYS A 4 2.73 -10.98 -6.29
CA LYS A 4 4.11 -10.99 -5.77
C LYS A 4 4.60 -9.55 -5.56
N ALA A 5 5.55 -9.35 -4.66
CA ALA A 5 6.24 -8.06 -4.55
C ALA A 5 7.08 -7.86 -5.83
N SER A 6 6.87 -6.72 -6.48
CA SER A 6 7.63 -6.31 -7.65
C SER A 6 9.05 -5.90 -7.26
N VAL A 7 9.99 -6.03 -8.19
CA VAL A 7 11.42 -5.71 -7.99
C VAL A 7 11.74 -4.48 -8.85
N PRO A 8 12.40 -3.44 -8.30
CA PRO A 8 12.70 -2.24 -9.05
C PRO A 8 13.67 -2.53 -10.20
N GLN A 9 13.43 -1.88 -11.33
CA GLN A 9 14.26 -1.96 -12.53
C GLN A 9 15.02 -0.65 -12.70
N PRO A 10 16.37 -0.66 -12.74
CA PRO A 10 17.14 0.55 -12.97
C PRO A 10 16.72 1.28 -14.25
N GLY A 11 16.53 2.60 -14.16
CA GLY A 11 16.13 3.44 -15.29
C GLY A 11 14.61 3.58 -15.50
N ALA A 12 13.78 2.75 -14.85
CA ALA A 12 12.33 2.95 -14.88
C ALA A 12 11.90 4.19 -14.07
N GLN A 13 10.94 4.93 -14.62
CA GLN A 13 10.35 6.13 -14.00
C GLN A 13 8.83 6.01 -13.96
N ILE A 14 8.23 6.65 -12.95
CA ILE A 14 6.78 6.65 -12.74
C ILE A 14 6.10 7.37 -13.91
N GLN A 15 5.24 6.64 -14.61
CA GLN A 15 4.39 7.10 -15.70
C GLN A 15 2.91 7.16 -15.27
N VAL A 16 2.52 6.38 -14.26
CA VAL A 16 1.14 6.35 -13.75
C VAL A 16 1.12 6.43 -12.22
N ILE A 17 0.32 7.36 -11.72
CA ILE A 17 -0.01 7.52 -10.31
C ILE A 17 -1.40 6.92 -10.10
N GLY A 18 -1.44 5.77 -9.42
CA GLY A 18 -2.66 5.11 -8.99
C GLY A 18 -3.23 5.81 -7.76
N ALA A 19 -4.24 6.64 -7.98
CA ALA A 19 -4.87 7.45 -6.96
C ALA A 19 -6.01 6.74 -6.23
N GLY A 20 -6.43 5.55 -6.66
CA GLY A 20 -7.56 4.85 -6.04
C GLY A 20 -7.23 4.30 -4.64
N LEU A 21 -8.18 4.46 -3.71
CA LEU A 21 -8.09 3.91 -2.36
C LEU A 21 -7.88 2.38 -2.37
N PRO A 22 -7.32 1.81 -1.28
CA PRO A 22 -7.29 0.37 -1.08
C PRO A 22 -8.68 -0.23 -1.30
N ARG A 23 -8.73 -1.48 -1.78
CA ARG A 23 -9.97 -2.24 -2.02
C ARG A 23 -10.86 -1.74 -3.17
N THR A 24 -10.36 -0.84 -4.01
CA THR A 24 -10.99 -0.43 -5.28
C THR A 24 -10.51 -1.23 -6.49
N GLY A 25 -9.73 -2.31 -6.26
CA GLY A 25 -9.14 -3.12 -7.34
C GLY A 25 -7.68 -2.78 -7.66
N THR A 26 -7.01 -2.01 -6.79
CA THR A 26 -5.61 -1.57 -6.92
C THR A 26 -4.63 -2.68 -7.28
N SER A 27 -4.79 -3.90 -6.74
CA SER A 27 -3.91 -5.03 -7.09
C SER A 27 -4.12 -5.52 -8.53
N SER A 28 -5.38 -5.58 -9.02
CA SER A 28 -5.66 -5.97 -10.41
C SER A 28 -5.20 -4.89 -11.38
N PHE A 29 -5.41 -3.63 -11.00
CA PHE A 29 -4.90 -2.46 -11.71
C PHE A 29 -3.37 -2.45 -11.78
N SER A 30 -2.67 -2.77 -10.69
CA SER A 30 -1.21 -2.89 -10.65
C SER A 30 -0.70 -3.90 -11.67
N GLN A 31 -1.28 -5.11 -11.72
CA GLN A 31 -0.90 -6.11 -12.73
C GLN A 31 -1.23 -5.66 -14.16
N ALA A 32 -2.34 -4.93 -14.35
CA ALA A 32 -2.67 -4.38 -15.67
C ALA A 32 -1.62 -3.36 -16.13
N LEU A 33 -1.15 -2.51 -15.22
CA LEU A 33 -0.08 -1.55 -15.49
C LEU A 33 1.27 -2.23 -15.75
N GLU A 34 1.61 -3.33 -15.06
CA GLU A 34 2.82 -4.11 -15.35
C GLU A 34 2.83 -4.63 -16.79
N ILE A 35 1.67 -5.07 -17.28
CA ILE A 35 1.48 -5.54 -18.66
C ILE A 35 1.60 -4.37 -19.66
N LEU A 36 0.91 -3.25 -19.41
CA LEU A 36 0.85 -2.13 -20.36
C LEU A 36 2.15 -1.32 -20.42
N LEU A 37 2.81 -1.12 -19.29
CA LEU A 37 4.00 -0.28 -19.17
C LEU A 37 5.31 -1.08 -19.27
N ASN A 38 5.22 -2.42 -19.35
CA ASN A 38 6.35 -3.34 -19.41
C ASN A 38 7.43 -3.02 -18.36
N GLY A 39 7.00 -2.90 -17.10
CA GLY A 39 7.88 -2.52 -16.00
C GLY A 39 7.24 -2.78 -14.63
N PRO A 40 8.04 -2.73 -13.55
CA PRO A 40 7.57 -3.07 -12.22
C PRO A 40 6.66 -1.97 -11.64
N VAL A 41 5.54 -2.36 -11.05
CA VAL A 41 4.58 -1.44 -10.42
C VAL A 41 4.64 -1.55 -8.91
N TYR A 42 4.79 -0.42 -8.22
CA TYR A 42 4.83 -0.37 -6.76
C TYR A 42 3.41 -0.43 -6.18
N HIS A 43 2.96 -1.61 -5.77
CA HIS A 43 1.71 -1.74 -5.02
C HIS A 43 1.98 -1.76 -3.51
N CYS A 44 1.62 -0.68 -2.82
CA CYS A 44 2.01 -0.44 -1.43
C CYS A 44 1.61 -1.59 -0.48
N GLY A 45 0.36 -2.04 -0.46
CA GLY A 45 -0.06 -3.11 0.44
C GLY A 45 0.70 -4.44 0.23
N THR A 46 1.18 -4.68 -1.00
CA THR A 46 1.94 -5.88 -1.34
C THR A 46 3.37 -5.76 -0.87
N GLN A 47 4.02 -4.64 -1.21
CA GLN A 47 5.39 -4.37 -0.79
C GLN A 47 5.53 -4.36 0.73
N ILE A 48 4.58 -3.74 1.44
CA ILE A 48 4.57 -3.69 2.90
C ILE A 48 4.34 -5.06 3.55
N SER A 49 3.44 -5.87 3.00
CA SER A 49 3.02 -7.13 3.65
C SER A 49 3.98 -8.29 3.36
N ILE A 50 4.46 -8.39 2.11
CA ILE A 50 5.25 -9.54 1.65
C ILE A 50 6.62 -9.19 1.09
N GLY A 51 6.92 -7.90 0.88
CA GLY A 51 8.23 -7.43 0.46
C GLY A 51 9.29 -7.47 1.57
N PRO A 52 10.52 -7.02 1.28
CA PRO A 52 11.59 -6.97 2.27
C PRO A 52 11.26 -5.99 3.41
N PRO A 53 11.84 -6.18 4.62
CA PRO A 53 11.63 -5.27 5.75
C PRO A 53 11.95 -3.80 5.47
N THR A 54 12.80 -3.53 4.48
CA THR A 54 13.16 -2.18 4.03
C THR A 54 11.96 -1.40 3.48
N GLU A 55 10.95 -2.07 2.92
CA GLU A 55 9.74 -1.42 2.40
C GLU A 55 9.06 -0.63 3.52
N ILE A 56 8.56 -1.32 4.54
CA ILE A 56 7.83 -0.69 5.65
C ILE A 56 8.71 0.29 6.44
N LYS A 57 9.97 -0.07 6.68
CA LYS A 57 10.90 0.79 7.45
C LYS A 57 11.18 2.12 6.77
N SER A 58 11.14 2.17 5.44
CA SER A 58 11.37 3.41 4.69
C SER A 58 10.12 4.26 4.50
N TRP A 59 8.93 3.65 4.47
CA TRP A 59 7.69 4.41 4.40
C TRP A 59 7.36 5.13 5.70
N MET A 60 7.76 4.56 6.85
CA MET A 60 7.58 5.21 8.14
C MET A 60 8.16 6.64 8.19
N PRO A 61 9.43 6.91 7.85
CA PRO A 61 9.95 8.27 7.84
C PRO A 61 9.31 9.16 6.76
N ILE A 62 8.89 8.63 5.60
CA ILE A 62 8.14 9.40 4.60
C ILE A 62 6.86 9.97 5.24
N LEU A 63 6.05 9.10 5.85
CA LEU A 63 4.79 9.49 6.50
C LEU A 63 5.01 10.39 7.72
N GLN A 64 6.02 10.09 8.55
CA GLN A 64 6.36 10.93 9.70
C GLN A 64 6.73 12.35 9.30
N ASN A 65 7.50 12.54 8.21
CA ASN A 65 7.85 13.86 7.73
C ASN A 65 6.65 14.56 7.07
N TRP A 66 5.80 13.83 6.35
CA TRP A 66 4.56 14.38 5.79
C TRP A 66 3.60 14.90 6.89
N LEU A 67 3.52 14.20 8.02
CA LEU A 67 2.67 14.58 9.16
C LEU A 67 3.17 15.81 9.93
N LYS A 68 4.47 16.16 9.85
CA LYS A 68 5.06 17.36 10.47
C LYS A 68 4.83 18.61 9.63
N LYS A 69 3.57 19.06 9.54
CA LYS A 69 3.19 20.26 8.77
C LYS A 69 4.07 21.48 9.12
N ASP A 70 4.28 22.35 8.14
CA ASP A 70 4.92 23.68 8.24
C ASP A 70 6.44 23.67 8.47
N ASP A 71 7.08 22.52 8.33
CA ASP A 71 8.54 22.40 8.25
C ASP A 71 8.98 22.14 6.80
N SER A 72 9.54 23.16 6.14
CA SER A 72 10.06 23.05 4.78
C SER A 72 11.14 21.97 4.68
N THR A 73 11.94 21.78 5.74
CA THR A 73 12.97 20.75 5.82
C THR A 73 12.34 19.34 5.83
N SER A 74 11.27 19.14 6.60
CA SER A 74 10.53 17.87 6.59
C SER A 74 9.91 17.59 5.22
N ARG A 75 9.37 18.59 4.52
CA ARG A 75 8.83 18.41 3.16
C ARG A 75 9.91 17.96 2.18
N GLU A 76 11.03 18.67 2.11
CA GLU A 76 12.13 18.32 1.19
C GLU A 76 12.67 16.91 1.48
N LYS A 77 12.84 16.58 2.76
CA LYS A 77 13.26 15.25 3.18
C LYS A 77 12.26 14.17 2.78
N MET A 78 10.97 14.43 2.96
CA MET A 78 9.90 13.51 2.55
C MET A 78 9.92 13.26 1.04
N LEU A 79 10.01 14.32 0.22
CA LEU A 79 10.09 14.21 -1.24
C LEU A 79 11.33 13.42 -1.69
N THR A 80 12.47 13.66 -1.04
CA THR A 80 13.72 12.94 -1.31
C THR A 80 13.58 11.44 -1.00
N LEU A 81 13.01 11.11 0.17
CA LEU A 81 12.78 9.72 0.56
C LEU A 81 11.76 9.03 -0.34
N LEU A 82 10.70 9.74 -0.74
CA LEU A 82 9.67 9.23 -1.65
C LEU A 82 10.25 8.91 -3.03
N ARG A 83 11.01 9.85 -3.62
CA ARG A 83 11.74 9.64 -4.89
C ARG A 83 12.67 8.42 -4.81
N HIS A 84 13.41 8.28 -3.72
CA HIS A 84 14.32 7.14 -3.54
C HIS A 84 13.56 5.81 -3.43
N ARG A 85 12.44 5.76 -2.70
CA ARG A 85 11.60 4.56 -2.56
C ARG A 85 11.01 4.11 -3.89
N LEU A 86 10.62 5.06 -4.74
CA LEU A 86 9.97 4.78 -6.02
C LEU A 86 10.94 4.69 -7.20
N ALA A 87 12.25 4.82 -6.95
CA ALA A 87 13.26 4.64 -7.98
C ALA A 87 13.17 3.24 -8.59
N GLY A 88 13.05 3.20 -9.92
CA GLY A 88 12.96 1.95 -10.68
C GLY A 88 11.58 1.32 -10.76
N TYR A 89 10.50 2.06 -10.47
CA TYR A 89 9.12 1.63 -10.73
C TYR A 89 8.47 2.49 -11.82
N VAL A 90 7.57 1.89 -12.60
CA VAL A 90 6.83 2.57 -13.67
C VAL A 90 5.48 3.11 -13.22
N ALA A 91 4.96 2.63 -12.09
CA ALA A 91 3.77 3.18 -11.47
C ALA A 91 3.75 2.91 -9.97
N ILE A 92 2.89 3.63 -9.25
CA ILE A 92 2.56 3.38 -7.84
C ILE A 92 1.05 3.24 -7.70
N THR A 93 0.60 2.31 -6.86
CA THR A 93 -0.82 2.09 -6.56
C THR A 93 -0.98 1.78 -5.07
N ASP A 94 -2.21 1.94 -4.56
CA ASP A 94 -2.59 1.65 -3.17
C ASP A 94 -2.05 2.69 -2.16
N SER A 95 -2.55 2.66 -0.92
CA SER A 95 -2.12 3.57 0.15
C SER A 95 -0.71 3.24 0.64
N PRO A 96 0.17 4.22 0.87
CA PRO A 96 -0.11 5.66 0.93
C PRO A 96 0.04 6.43 -0.39
N GLY A 97 0.39 5.75 -1.50
CA GLY A 97 0.59 6.43 -2.79
C GLY A 97 -0.64 7.22 -3.25
N SER A 98 -1.84 6.67 -3.02
CA SER A 98 -3.13 7.31 -3.32
C SER A 98 -3.40 8.60 -2.52
N GLU A 99 -2.70 8.81 -1.41
CA GLU A 99 -2.84 10.00 -0.55
C GLU A 99 -1.74 11.04 -0.79
N LEU A 100 -0.66 10.65 -1.48
CA LEU A 100 0.49 11.50 -1.78
C LEU A 100 0.48 12.01 -3.22
N VAL A 101 -0.69 12.07 -3.85
CA VAL A 101 -0.87 12.46 -5.26
C VAL A 101 -0.25 13.82 -5.57
N PRO A 102 -0.46 14.89 -4.78
CA PRO A 102 0.17 16.19 -5.04
C PRO A 102 1.71 16.11 -5.09
N GLU A 103 2.30 15.40 -4.14
CA GLU A 103 3.75 15.21 -4.09
C GLU A 103 4.27 14.32 -5.21
N LEU A 104 3.53 13.29 -5.59
CA LEU A 104 3.88 12.43 -6.72
C LEU A 104 3.79 13.20 -8.05
N MET A 105 2.80 14.08 -8.22
CA MET A 105 2.72 14.96 -9.39
C MET A 105 3.86 15.99 -9.44
N GLU A 106 4.30 16.50 -8.28
CA GLU A 106 5.48 17.37 -8.21
C GLU A 106 6.75 16.62 -8.62
N LEU A 107 6.92 15.37 -8.18
CA LEU A 107 8.07 14.55 -8.50
C LEU A 107 8.05 14.00 -9.94
N TYR A 108 6.87 13.75 -10.49
CA TYR A 108 6.63 13.11 -11.78
C TYR A 108 5.57 13.91 -12.57
N PRO A 109 5.93 15.09 -13.08
CA PRO A 109 4.98 16.03 -13.69
C PRO A 109 4.30 15.47 -14.94
N ASP A 110 4.89 14.51 -15.63
CA ASP A 110 4.34 13.90 -16.85
C ASP A 110 3.48 12.65 -16.57
N ALA A 111 3.42 12.18 -15.31
CA ALA A 111 2.68 10.98 -14.96
C ALA A 111 1.16 11.20 -15.02
N LYS A 112 0.42 10.23 -15.56
CA LYS A 112 -1.05 10.24 -15.58
C LYS A 112 -1.61 9.84 -14.22
N VAL A 113 -2.71 10.46 -13.79
CA VAL A 113 -3.36 10.12 -12.52
C VAL A 113 -4.62 9.30 -12.80
N VAL A 114 -4.62 8.04 -12.33
CA VAL A 114 -5.75 7.12 -12.52
C VAL A 114 -6.29 6.69 -11.16
N CYS A 115 -7.53 7.05 -10.87
CA CYS A 115 -8.25 6.67 -9.66
C CYS A 115 -9.11 5.44 -9.94
N THR A 116 -8.74 4.29 -9.37
CA THR A 116 -9.62 3.13 -9.39
C THR A 116 -10.85 3.36 -8.50
N THR A 117 -12.04 3.08 -9.02
CA THR A 117 -13.31 3.35 -8.33
C THR A 117 -14.05 2.06 -7.97
N ARG A 118 -14.96 2.19 -7.00
CA ARG A 118 -15.87 1.13 -6.56
C ARG A 118 -17.12 1.75 -5.96
N ASP A 119 -18.23 1.03 -5.98
CA ASP A 119 -19.41 1.40 -5.20
C ASP A 119 -19.02 1.64 -3.72
N PRO A 120 -19.35 2.81 -3.12
CA PRO A 120 -18.89 3.17 -1.78
C PRO A 120 -19.37 2.21 -0.68
N ILE A 121 -20.57 1.64 -0.81
CA ILE A 121 -21.13 0.70 0.18
C ILE A 121 -20.37 -0.62 0.12
N LEU A 122 -20.11 -1.13 -1.09
CA LEU A 122 -19.32 -2.34 -1.28
C LEU A 122 -17.85 -2.13 -0.88
N TRP A 123 -17.30 -0.93 -1.09
CA TRP A 123 -15.97 -0.56 -0.64
C TRP A 123 -15.87 -0.55 0.89
N GLU A 124 -16.82 0.10 1.58
CA GLU A 124 -16.88 0.17 3.05
C GLU A 124 -16.90 -1.23 3.66
N LYS A 125 -17.78 -2.12 3.15
CA LYS A 125 -17.83 -3.52 3.58
C LYS A 125 -16.48 -4.24 3.41
N SER A 126 -15.79 -4.00 2.30
CA SER A 126 -14.47 -4.61 2.02
C SER A 126 -13.38 -4.06 2.94
N MET A 127 -13.38 -2.76 3.21
CA MET A 127 -12.45 -2.11 4.13
C MET A 127 -12.63 -2.60 5.57
N LEU A 128 -13.87 -2.62 6.07
CA LEU A 128 -14.19 -3.11 7.41
C LEU A 128 -13.76 -4.57 7.60
N HIS A 129 -13.94 -5.41 6.58
CA HIS A 129 -13.45 -6.79 6.63
C HIS A 129 -11.92 -6.85 6.80
N VAL A 130 -11.15 -6.08 6.01
CA VAL A 130 -9.68 -6.05 6.16
C VAL A 130 -9.25 -5.51 7.52
N GLN A 131 -9.89 -4.44 8.01
CA GLN A 131 -9.63 -3.90 9.35
C GLN A 131 -9.91 -4.93 10.45
N SER A 132 -10.95 -5.76 10.30
CA SER A 132 -11.26 -6.82 11.27
C SER A 132 -10.18 -7.92 11.34
N LEU A 133 -9.48 -8.17 10.24
CA LEU A 133 -8.40 -9.16 10.18
C LEU A 133 -7.08 -8.61 10.73
N THR A 134 -6.83 -7.32 10.56
CA THR A 134 -5.52 -6.70 10.87
C THR A 134 -5.51 -5.94 12.20
N GLY A 135 -6.67 -5.48 12.68
CA GLY A 135 -6.86 -4.67 13.89
C GLY A 135 -7.00 -5.45 15.19
N VAL A 136 -6.62 -6.73 15.24
CA VAL A 136 -6.74 -7.54 16.46
C VAL A 136 -5.71 -7.10 17.52
N TRP A 137 -6.15 -6.99 18.78
CA TRP A 137 -5.37 -6.38 19.88
C TRP A 137 -4.01 -7.05 20.12
N PHE A 138 -3.90 -8.36 19.88
CA PHE A 138 -2.66 -9.12 20.09
C PHE A 138 -1.71 -9.10 18.90
N ALA A 139 -2.10 -8.54 17.75
CA ALA A 139 -1.31 -8.57 16.51
C ALA A 139 0.11 -8.02 16.73
N ARG A 140 0.22 -6.91 17.47
CA ARG A 140 1.52 -6.28 17.77
C ARG A 140 2.50 -7.24 18.47
N ALA A 141 2.00 -8.03 19.43
CA ALA A 141 2.82 -8.99 20.15
C ALA A 141 3.23 -10.18 19.25
N VAL A 142 2.28 -10.70 18.47
CA VAL A 142 2.53 -11.83 17.55
C VAL A 142 3.54 -11.46 16.46
N LEU A 143 3.49 -10.23 15.95
CA LEU A 143 4.38 -9.78 14.86
C LEU A 143 5.75 -9.28 15.33
N LEU A 144 5.96 -9.07 16.64
CA LEU A 144 7.21 -8.53 17.20
C LEU A 144 8.51 -9.24 16.76
N PRO A 145 8.58 -10.59 16.64
CA PRO A 145 9.82 -11.26 16.23
C PRO A 145 10.05 -11.24 14.71
N LEU A 146 9.17 -10.61 13.93
CA LEU A 146 9.29 -10.50 12.48
C LEU A 146 9.84 -9.13 12.09
N ASP A 147 11.06 -9.09 11.53
CA ASP A 147 11.83 -7.84 11.37
C ASP A 147 11.10 -6.69 10.66
N GLY A 148 10.39 -6.98 9.57
CA GLY A 148 9.54 -5.98 8.90
C GLY A 148 8.20 -5.79 9.61
N LEU A 149 7.46 -6.88 9.81
CA LEU A 149 6.06 -6.82 10.26
C LEU A 149 5.86 -6.37 11.72
N ARG A 150 6.91 -6.35 12.57
CA ARG A 150 6.84 -5.69 13.88
C ARG A 150 6.48 -4.20 13.79
N HIS A 151 6.73 -3.59 12.63
CA HIS A 151 6.39 -2.20 12.33
C HIS A 151 5.00 -2.01 11.73
N PHE A 152 4.27 -3.11 11.44
CA PHE A 152 2.96 -3.05 10.77
C PHE A 152 1.92 -2.23 11.53
N ILE A 153 1.80 -2.44 12.85
CA ILE A 153 0.87 -1.68 13.69
C ILE A 153 1.27 -0.20 13.82
N PRO A 154 2.52 0.15 14.17
CA PRO A 154 2.99 1.54 14.11
C PRO A 154 2.76 2.23 12.75
N TYR A 155 3.00 1.52 11.65
CA TYR A 155 2.75 2.02 10.30
C TYR A 155 1.27 2.26 10.03
N GLY A 156 0.39 1.36 10.50
CA GLY A 156 -1.06 1.54 10.45
C GLY A 156 -1.54 2.81 11.17
N TYR A 157 -0.92 3.17 12.30
CA TYR A 157 -1.24 4.46 12.97
C TYR A 157 -0.83 5.67 12.14
N LEU A 158 0.29 5.61 11.42
CA LEU A 158 0.70 6.69 10.51
C LEU A 158 -0.26 6.83 9.31
N LEU A 159 -0.73 5.70 8.76
CA LEU A 159 -1.75 5.72 7.70
C LEU A 159 -3.10 6.26 8.21
N ALA A 160 -3.52 5.87 9.41
CA ALA A 160 -4.74 6.39 10.02
C ALA A 160 -4.67 7.92 10.22
N ALA A 161 -3.52 8.43 10.70
CA ALA A 161 -3.30 9.87 10.85
C ALA A 161 -3.23 10.62 9.51
N LEU A 162 -2.66 10.01 8.47
CA LEU A 162 -2.67 10.54 7.10
C LEU A 162 -4.11 10.70 6.59
N TRP A 163 -4.92 9.65 6.74
CA TRP A 163 -6.32 9.64 6.30
C TRP A 163 -7.19 10.60 7.11
N GLU A 164 -7.05 10.63 8.44
CA GLU A 164 -7.75 11.59 9.30
C GLU A 164 -7.43 13.03 8.89
N ARG A 165 -6.16 13.33 8.58
CA ARG A 165 -5.76 14.67 8.16
C ARG A 165 -6.31 15.06 6.79
N LEU A 166 -6.42 14.13 5.85
CA LEU A 166 -6.93 14.41 4.49
C LEU A 166 -8.46 14.44 4.42
N TYR A 167 -9.12 13.52 5.13
CA TYR A 167 -10.55 13.24 4.95
C TYR A 167 -11.40 13.58 6.18
N GLY A 168 -10.77 13.94 7.30
CA GLY A 168 -11.44 14.11 8.58
C GLY A 168 -11.86 12.78 9.20
N GLY A 169 -12.79 12.85 10.16
CA GLY A 169 -13.34 11.69 10.86
C GLY A 169 -12.51 11.23 12.05
N VAL A 170 -12.84 10.06 12.59
CA VAL A 170 -12.12 9.44 13.71
C VAL A 170 -10.99 8.57 13.16
N ALA A 171 -9.76 8.76 13.68
CA ALA A 171 -8.60 7.95 13.30
C ALA A 171 -8.91 6.44 13.32
N GLY A 172 -8.69 5.77 12.19
CA GLY A 172 -8.91 4.32 12.05
C GLY A 172 -10.38 3.91 11.84
N GLN A 173 -11.34 4.85 11.81
CA GLN A 173 -12.72 4.60 11.41
C GLN A 173 -12.95 5.18 10.02
N HIS A 174 -12.73 4.33 9.00
CA HIS A 174 -12.87 4.72 7.61
C HIS A 174 -14.12 4.08 7.01
N GLY A 175 -15.20 4.87 7.00
CA GLY A 175 -16.48 4.51 6.40
C GLY A 175 -16.64 5.13 5.01
N ARG A 176 -17.82 4.96 4.40
CA ARG A 176 -18.16 5.48 3.06
C ARG A 176 -17.87 6.97 2.89
N GLU A 177 -17.95 7.76 3.96
CA GLU A 177 -17.66 9.20 3.96
C GLU A 177 -16.20 9.46 3.57
N THR A 178 -15.26 8.63 4.05
CA THR A 178 -13.85 8.70 3.66
C THR A 178 -13.66 8.50 2.16
N TYR A 179 -14.41 7.58 1.54
CA TYR A 179 -14.38 7.37 0.09
C TYR A 179 -14.87 8.61 -0.67
N VAL A 180 -15.98 9.20 -0.22
CA VAL A 180 -16.54 10.42 -0.83
C VAL A 180 -15.56 11.59 -0.68
N SER A 181 -15.00 11.80 0.51
CA SER A 181 -13.99 12.82 0.77
C SER A 181 -12.74 12.64 -0.08
N HIS A 182 -12.27 11.41 -0.26
CA HIS A 182 -11.13 11.11 -1.12
C HIS A 182 -11.38 11.49 -2.59
N VAL A 183 -12.53 11.11 -3.14
CA VAL A 183 -12.89 11.46 -4.53
C VAL A 183 -13.03 12.97 -4.69
N ALA A 184 -13.63 13.66 -3.71
CA ALA A 184 -13.75 15.12 -3.73
C ALA A 184 -12.37 15.79 -3.66
N TRP A 185 -11.50 15.33 -2.76
CA TRP A 185 -10.14 15.81 -2.61
C TRP A 185 -9.31 15.62 -3.89
N LEU A 186 -9.41 14.46 -4.57
CA LEU A 186 -8.71 14.25 -5.84
C LEU A 186 -9.14 15.25 -6.91
N LYS A 187 -10.43 15.56 -7.01
CA LYS A 187 -10.94 16.56 -7.95
C LYS A 187 -10.49 17.99 -7.62
N GLU A 188 -10.15 18.26 -6.37
CA GLU A 188 -9.61 19.55 -5.94
C GLU A 188 -8.12 19.69 -6.27
N VAL A 189 -7.33 18.64 -6.03
CA VAL A 189 -5.86 18.73 -6.11
C VAL A 189 -5.27 18.29 -7.45
N VAL A 190 -6.03 17.57 -8.28
CA VAL A 190 -5.58 17.10 -9.60
C VAL A 190 -6.32 17.88 -10.69
N PRO A 191 -5.59 18.44 -11.68
CA PRO A 191 -6.21 19.02 -12.87
C PRO A 191 -7.16 18.04 -13.56
N GLU A 192 -8.32 18.52 -13.99
CA GLU A 192 -9.40 17.69 -14.55
C GLU A 192 -8.94 16.88 -15.78
N ASP A 193 -8.08 17.46 -16.61
CA ASP A 193 -7.51 16.84 -17.81
C ASP A 193 -6.50 15.72 -17.49
N ARG A 194 -6.04 15.62 -16.23
CA ARG A 194 -5.08 14.62 -15.76
C ARG A 194 -5.68 13.53 -14.89
N LEU A 195 -6.92 13.70 -14.43
CA LEU A 195 -7.59 12.77 -13.52
C LEU A 195 -8.55 11.85 -14.27
N VAL A 196 -8.25 10.56 -14.29
CA VAL A 196 -9.13 9.54 -14.87
C VAL A 196 -9.72 8.65 -13.80
N PHE A 197 -11.03 8.47 -13.80
CA PHE A 197 -11.71 7.47 -12.98
C PHE A 197 -11.90 6.17 -13.76
N PHE A 198 -11.61 5.03 -13.13
CA PHE A 198 -11.60 3.73 -13.78
C PHE A 198 -12.16 2.62 -12.86
N ASP A 199 -13.20 1.89 -13.29
CA ASP A 199 -13.60 0.65 -12.63
C ASP A 199 -12.86 -0.53 -13.28
N VAL A 200 -12.10 -1.29 -12.49
CA VAL A 200 -11.36 -2.47 -12.96
C VAL A 200 -12.25 -3.53 -13.64
N LYS A 201 -13.57 -3.48 -13.43
CA LYS A 201 -14.54 -4.35 -14.11
C LYS A 201 -14.70 -4.02 -15.60
N ASP A 202 -14.40 -2.78 -16.00
CA ASP A 202 -14.52 -2.33 -17.39
C ASP A 202 -13.40 -2.90 -18.28
N GLY A 203 -12.36 -3.47 -17.67
CA GLY A 203 -11.30 -4.18 -18.36
C GLY A 203 -10.34 -3.25 -19.10
N TRP A 204 -9.82 -3.70 -20.26
CA TRP A 204 -8.74 -3.01 -20.96
C TRP A 204 -9.16 -1.69 -21.60
N GLY A 205 -10.36 -1.59 -22.18
CA GLY A 205 -10.76 -0.48 -23.05
C GLY A 205 -10.53 0.89 -22.42
N PRO A 206 -11.25 1.24 -21.34
CA PRO A 206 -11.10 2.56 -20.70
C PRO A 206 -9.70 2.82 -20.15
N LEU A 207 -9.02 1.79 -19.65
CA LEU A 207 -7.65 1.94 -19.15
C LEU A 207 -6.65 2.26 -20.28
N CYS A 208 -6.76 1.57 -21.41
CA CYS A 208 -5.89 1.77 -22.56
C CYS A 208 -6.13 3.15 -23.19
N GLU A 209 -7.39 3.58 -23.27
CA GLU A 209 -7.76 4.94 -23.70
C GLU A 209 -7.16 6.00 -22.78
N ALA A 210 -7.32 5.83 -21.46
CA ALA A 210 -6.75 6.74 -20.46
C ALA A 210 -5.23 6.88 -20.61
N LEU A 211 -4.54 5.78 -20.88
CA LEU A 211 -3.09 5.75 -21.02
C LEU A 211 -2.62 6.12 -22.43
N GLY A 212 -3.48 6.09 -23.44
CA GLY A 212 -3.12 6.34 -24.84
C GLY A 212 -2.30 5.20 -25.45
N VAL A 213 -2.59 3.96 -25.07
CA VAL A 213 -1.88 2.74 -25.51
C VAL A 213 -2.87 1.74 -26.10
N GLU A 214 -2.36 0.75 -26.84
CA GLU A 214 -3.19 -0.34 -27.37
C GLU A 214 -3.44 -1.43 -26.32
N ALA A 215 -4.62 -2.05 -26.39
CA ALA A 215 -4.95 -3.18 -25.53
C ALA A 215 -4.12 -4.42 -25.91
N PRO A 216 -3.64 -5.21 -24.92
CA PRO A 216 -2.85 -6.40 -25.21
C PRO A 216 -3.69 -7.47 -25.89
N VAL A 217 -3.17 -8.02 -26.99
CA VAL A 217 -3.87 -9.03 -27.80
C VAL A 217 -3.87 -10.39 -27.08
N GLY A 218 -5.05 -10.96 -26.88
CA GLY A 218 -5.22 -12.31 -26.33
C GLY A 218 -4.94 -12.44 -24.82
N VAL A 219 -4.68 -11.34 -24.12
CA VAL A 219 -4.43 -11.33 -22.67
C VAL A 219 -5.70 -10.88 -21.93
N PRO A 220 -6.30 -11.72 -21.06
CA PRO A 220 -7.46 -11.29 -20.28
C PRO A 220 -7.05 -10.22 -19.24
N PHE A 221 -7.97 -9.31 -18.94
CA PHE A 221 -7.72 -8.32 -17.89
C PHE A 221 -7.48 -9.02 -16.54
N PRO A 222 -6.45 -8.63 -15.77
CA PRO A 222 -6.13 -9.28 -14.49
C PRO A 222 -7.30 -9.21 -13.50
N ARG A 223 -7.61 -10.33 -12.84
CA ARG A 223 -8.62 -10.39 -11.77
C ARG A 223 -8.05 -11.08 -10.55
N ILE A 224 -7.76 -10.31 -9.52
CA ILE A 224 -7.20 -10.80 -8.26
C ILE A 224 -8.27 -10.84 -7.18
N ASN A 225 -8.49 -12.02 -6.60
CA ASN A 225 -9.34 -12.16 -5.41
C ASN A 225 -8.56 -11.75 -4.15
N ASP A 226 -8.54 -10.45 -3.88
CA ASP A 226 -7.74 -9.91 -2.78
C ASP A 226 -8.23 -10.33 -1.40
N SER A 227 -9.52 -10.54 -1.18
CA SER A 227 -10.04 -10.82 0.17
C SER A 227 -9.48 -12.13 0.73
N GLU A 228 -9.60 -13.22 -0.01
CA GLU A 228 -8.99 -14.50 0.37
C GLU A 228 -7.46 -14.42 0.42
N ALA A 229 -6.85 -13.63 -0.48
CA ALA A 229 -5.40 -13.49 -0.51
C ALA A 229 -4.84 -12.68 0.67
N ILE A 230 -5.62 -11.74 1.22
CA ILE A 230 -5.30 -10.99 2.44
C ILE A 230 -5.43 -11.93 3.64
N GLU A 231 -6.55 -12.65 3.77
CA GLU A 231 -6.77 -13.58 4.88
C GLU A 231 -5.66 -14.64 4.97
N ARG A 232 -5.31 -15.25 3.82
CA ARG A 232 -4.17 -16.18 3.74
C ARG A 232 -2.85 -15.52 4.16
N SER A 233 -2.62 -14.26 3.78
CA SER A 233 -1.42 -13.50 4.17
C SER A 233 -1.38 -13.31 5.68
N VAL A 234 -2.48 -12.84 6.28
CA VAL A 234 -2.59 -12.58 7.72
C VAL A 234 -2.32 -13.86 8.51
N ASN A 235 -3.01 -14.95 8.16
CA ASN A 235 -2.84 -16.25 8.82
C ASN A 235 -1.40 -16.78 8.68
N HIS A 236 -0.79 -16.62 7.50
CA HIS A 236 0.60 -17.00 7.27
C HIS A 236 1.58 -16.23 8.18
N HIS A 237 1.41 -14.91 8.29
CA HIS A 237 2.29 -14.08 9.13
C HIS A 237 2.09 -14.32 10.62
N PHE A 238 0.85 -14.53 11.07
CA PHE A 238 0.59 -14.89 12.47
C PHE A 238 1.21 -16.24 12.82
N ARG A 239 1.05 -17.26 11.97
CA ARG A 239 1.71 -18.56 12.17
C ARG A 239 3.23 -18.39 12.26
N ARG A 240 3.84 -17.62 11.35
CA ARG A 240 5.28 -17.32 11.40
C ARG A 240 5.71 -16.63 12.69
N GLY A 241 4.94 -15.64 13.14
CA GLY A 241 5.20 -14.92 14.39
C GLY A 241 5.17 -15.85 15.60
N LEU A 242 4.11 -16.65 15.72
CA LEU A 242 3.96 -17.65 16.79
C LEU A 242 5.06 -18.71 16.75
N THR A 243 5.42 -19.22 15.58
CA THR A 243 6.55 -20.17 15.44
C THR A 243 7.87 -19.53 15.88
N ARG A 244 8.15 -18.27 15.52
CA ARG A 244 9.37 -17.59 15.97
C ARG A 244 9.40 -17.41 17.49
N TRP A 245 8.26 -17.06 18.09
CA TRP A 245 8.15 -17.03 19.54
C TRP A 245 8.42 -18.38 20.20
N ALA A 246 7.84 -19.46 19.67
CA ALA A 246 8.08 -20.81 20.18
C ALA A 246 9.58 -21.18 20.14
N CYS A 247 10.29 -20.84 19.05
CA CYS A 247 11.73 -21.04 18.95
C CYS A 247 12.52 -20.19 19.98
N ILE A 248 12.14 -18.93 20.18
CA ILE A 248 12.78 -18.04 21.17
C ILE A 248 12.61 -18.61 22.58
N PHE A 249 11.39 -18.99 22.96
CA PHE A 249 11.13 -19.56 24.29
C PHE A 249 11.83 -20.90 24.49
N ALA A 250 11.88 -21.76 23.47
CA ALA A 250 12.64 -23.01 23.54
C ALA A 250 14.15 -22.75 23.76
N GLY A 251 14.73 -21.79 23.04
CA GLY A 251 16.14 -21.40 23.22
C GLY A 251 16.44 -20.86 24.62
N ILE A 252 15.56 -19.99 25.15
CA ILE A 252 15.68 -19.49 26.52
C ILE A 252 15.59 -20.65 27.53
N GLY A 253 14.63 -21.57 27.34
CA GLY A 253 14.46 -22.73 28.21
C GLY A 253 15.70 -23.63 28.26
N VAL A 254 16.30 -23.92 27.10
CA VAL A 254 17.57 -24.67 27.01
C VAL A 254 18.70 -23.93 27.74
N GLY A 255 18.82 -22.61 27.56
CA GLY A 255 19.82 -21.80 28.24
C GLY A 255 19.67 -21.80 29.77
N VAL A 256 18.44 -21.68 30.27
CA VAL A 256 18.14 -21.74 31.71
C VAL A 256 18.46 -23.13 32.28
N ALA A 257 18.10 -24.20 31.57
CA ALA A 257 18.42 -25.56 32.00
C ALA A 257 19.93 -25.80 32.05
N ALA A 258 20.67 -25.39 31.01
CA ALA A 258 22.13 -25.51 30.97
C ALA A 258 22.81 -24.71 32.10
N PHE A 259 22.35 -23.47 32.36
CA PHE A 259 22.86 -22.66 33.46
C PHE A 259 22.62 -23.30 34.82
N ARG A 260 21.45 -23.93 35.03
CA ARG A 260 21.14 -24.65 36.27
C ARG A 260 21.96 -25.93 36.44
N MET A 261 22.35 -26.60 35.36
CA MET A 261 23.20 -27.80 35.42
C MET A 261 24.68 -27.48 35.66
N TRP A 262 25.12 -26.25 35.37
CA TRP A 262 26.51 -25.83 35.56
C TRP A 262 26.80 -25.28 36.97
N ARG A 263 25.77 -24.88 37.72
CA ARG A 263 25.89 -24.47 39.13
C ARG A 263 25.73 -25.67 40.05
#